data_AF-A0A1G2ZG50-F1
#
_entry.id   AF-A0A1G2ZG50-F1
#
_cell.length_a   1.000
_cell.length_b   1.000
_cell.length_c   1.000
_cell.angle_alpha   90.00
_cell.angle_beta   90.00
_cell.angle_gamma   90.00
#
_symmetry.space_group_name_H-M   'P 1'
#
loop_
_entity.id
_entity.type
_entity.pdbx_description
1 polymer ?
#
loop_
_entity_poly.entity_id
_entity_poly.type
_entity_poly.pdbx_seq_one_letter_code
_entity_poly.pdbx_strand_id
1 'polypeptide(L)'
;MIVGNDPVQGAFRWTEQIGRVYLGTLPGAVGNAFVTDVSADGSTIVGWIHYDPNEAGDVAFRWTQQQGFELLFGSPSVLGNSAWGVSADGSVIVGRDTYNGAFIWAATHGARNLDQLLEDEYGLDLGGFHLTDAHDVSWDGRVVVGGGFYDGGASGFEAWRLVPEQANLSS
;
A
#
# COMPACT_ATOMS: atom_id res chain seq x y z
N MET A 1 16.15 7.10 7.38
CA MET A 1 15.29 8.30 7.20
C MET A 1 14.05 8.14 8.08
N ILE A 2 13.36 9.21 8.45
CA ILE A 2 12.00 9.09 9.03
C ILE A 2 11.00 9.80 8.13
N VAL A 3 9.76 9.33 8.15
CA VAL A 3 8.61 10.01 7.56
C VAL A 3 7.64 10.40 8.66
N GLY A 4 6.81 11.40 8.39
CA GLY A 4 5.83 11.86 9.36
C GLY A 4 4.74 12.69 8.73
N ASN A 5 3.67 12.90 9.49
CA ASN A 5 2.48 13.62 9.08
C ASN A 5 2.36 14.91 9.88
N ASP A 6 2.38 16.05 9.21
CA ASP A 6 2.08 17.35 9.80
C ASP A 6 0.61 17.70 9.54
N PRO A 7 -0.20 18.05 10.54
CA PRO A 7 -1.63 18.31 10.36
C PRO A 7 -1.93 19.55 9.51
N VAL A 8 -0.95 20.45 9.32
CA VAL A 8 -1.12 21.68 8.54
C VAL A 8 -0.45 21.54 7.18
N GLN A 9 0.79 21.07 7.14
CA GLN A 9 1.65 21.06 5.95
C GLN A 9 1.67 19.70 5.22
N GLY A 10 1.13 18.65 5.83
CA GLY A 10 1.03 17.31 5.26
C GLY A 10 2.27 16.45 5.49
N ALA A 11 2.39 15.40 4.69
CA ALA A 11 3.47 14.44 4.79
C ALA A 11 4.86 15.07 4.56
N PHE A 12 5.83 14.63 5.35
CA PHE A 12 7.22 15.02 5.21
C PHE A 12 8.16 13.83 5.36
N ARG A 13 9.36 14.01 4.81
CA ARG A 13 10.54 13.20 5.10
C ARG A 13 11.56 14.01 5.86
N TRP A 14 12.36 13.36 6.70
CA TRP A 14 13.40 14.02 7.48
C TRP A 14 14.69 13.20 7.53
N THR A 15 15.80 13.91 7.37
CA THR A 15 17.14 13.43 7.76
C THR A 15 17.85 14.50 8.56
N GLU A 16 18.87 14.11 9.32
CA GLU A 16 19.71 15.06 10.07
C GLU A 16 20.38 16.08 9.13
N GLN A 17 20.74 15.66 7.92
CA GLN A 17 21.49 16.46 6.95
C GLN A 17 20.64 17.50 6.23
N ILE A 18 19.39 17.15 5.86
CA ILE A 18 18.52 18.02 5.05
C ILE A 18 17.41 18.68 5.88
N GLY A 19 17.23 18.23 7.13
CA GLY A 19 16.09 18.62 7.95
C GLY A 19 14.78 18.07 7.39
N ARG A 20 13.69 18.79 7.68
CA ARG A 20 12.33 18.41 7.26
C ARG A 20 12.07 18.91 5.83
N VAL A 21 11.62 18.01 4.97
CA VAL A 21 11.18 18.32 3.60
C VAL A 21 9.79 17.74 3.38
N TYR A 22 8.82 18.60 3.08
CA TYR A 22 7.46 18.18 2.74
C TYR A 22 7.43 17.51 1.36
N LEU A 23 6.57 16.51 1.19
CA LEU A 23 6.46 15.75 -0.06
C LEU A 23 5.79 16.54 -1.19
N GLY A 24 5.18 17.68 -0.84
CA GLY A 24 4.42 18.52 -1.75
C GLY A 24 2.95 18.12 -1.79
N THR A 25 2.26 18.51 -2.86
CA THR A 25 0.85 18.21 -3.09
C THR A 25 0.69 17.37 -4.35
N LEU A 26 -0.36 16.56 -4.39
CA LEU A 26 -0.83 15.92 -5.62
C LEU A 26 -1.84 16.87 -6.28
N PRO A 27 -1.64 17.30 -7.54
CA PRO A 27 -2.61 18.14 -8.23
C PRO A 27 -4.00 17.52 -8.23
N GLY A 28 -5.02 18.31 -7.86
CA GLY A 28 -6.41 17.86 -7.78
C GLY A 28 -6.80 17.21 -6.45
N ALA A 29 -5.84 16.80 -5.63
CA ALA A 29 -6.17 16.29 -4.30
C ALA A 29 -6.67 17.41 -3.38
N VAL A 30 -7.67 17.09 -2.56
CA VAL A 30 -8.27 18.04 -1.61
C VAL A 30 -7.69 17.97 -0.21
N GLY A 31 -7.00 16.88 0.12
CA GLY A 31 -6.34 16.67 1.40
C GLY A 31 -4.82 16.70 1.33
N ASN A 32 -4.20 16.73 2.50
CA ASN A 32 -2.79 16.43 2.65
C ASN A 32 -2.54 14.92 2.51
N ALA A 33 -1.40 14.54 1.93
CA ALA A 33 -0.96 13.16 1.95
C ALA A 33 -0.74 12.69 3.40
N PHE A 34 -1.13 11.44 3.66
CA PHE A 34 -0.83 10.73 4.89
C PHE A 34 0.12 9.56 4.58
N VAL A 35 1.32 9.61 5.14
CA VAL A 35 2.34 8.56 4.95
C VAL A 35 2.25 7.51 6.04
N THR A 36 2.43 6.26 5.64
CA THR A 36 2.29 5.08 6.50
C THR A 36 3.61 4.35 6.66
N ASP A 37 4.43 4.29 5.60
CA ASP A 37 5.70 3.56 5.61
C ASP A 37 6.72 4.11 4.60
N VAL A 38 7.97 3.68 4.73
CA VAL A 38 9.11 4.11 3.93
C VAL A 38 10.14 2.99 3.72
N SER A 39 10.66 2.88 2.51
CA SER A 39 11.71 1.91 2.17
C SER A 39 12.99 2.12 3.00
N ALA A 40 13.81 1.08 3.11
CA ALA A 40 15.00 1.10 3.99
C ALA A 40 16.02 2.18 3.60
N ASP A 41 16.16 2.45 2.30
CA ASP A 41 17.00 3.51 1.75
C ASP A 41 16.34 4.91 1.80
N GLY A 42 15.05 4.98 2.13
CA GLY A 42 14.27 6.20 2.14
C GLY A 42 13.93 6.77 0.76
N SER A 43 14.08 6.00 -0.31
CA SER A 43 13.79 6.46 -1.68
C SER A 43 12.31 6.40 -2.04
N THR A 44 11.56 5.49 -1.41
CA THR A 44 10.13 5.25 -1.66
C THR A 44 9.34 5.44 -0.38
N ILE A 45 8.33 6.30 -0.44
CA ILE A 45 7.40 6.57 0.67
C ILE A 45 6.00 6.20 0.20
N VAL A 46 5.23 5.50 1.03
CA VAL A 46 3.88 5.06 0.68
C VAL A 46 2.85 5.63 1.65
N GLY A 47 1.60 5.61 1.20
CA GLY A 47 0.49 6.08 2.01
C GLY A 47 -0.76 6.27 1.18
N TRP A 48 -1.58 7.21 1.63
CA TRP A 48 -2.85 7.53 1.01
C TRP A 48 -3.15 9.02 1.07
N ILE A 49 -3.96 9.51 0.14
CA ILE A 49 -4.36 10.91 0.05
C ILE A 49 -5.84 11.01 -0.33
N HIS A 50 -6.55 11.93 0.30
CA HIS A 50 -7.95 12.20 -0.02
C HIS A 50 -8.04 13.08 -1.28
N TYR A 51 -8.69 12.58 -2.33
CA TYR A 51 -8.67 13.21 -3.65
C TYR A 51 -9.93 13.99 -4.00
N ASP A 52 -11.13 13.48 -3.69
CA ASP A 52 -12.40 14.11 -4.06
C ASP A 52 -13.17 14.57 -2.81
N PRO A 53 -13.59 15.85 -2.71
CA PRO A 53 -14.32 16.34 -1.53
C PRO A 53 -15.79 15.89 -1.49
N ASN A 54 -16.31 15.38 -2.61
CA ASN A 54 -17.69 14.94 -2.77
C ASN A 54 -17.82 13.41 -2.75
N GLU A 55 -16.71 12.68 -2.82
CA GLU A 55 -16.70 11.22 -2.78
C GLU A 55 -15.79 10.72 -1.66
N ALA A 56 -16.37 9.94 -0.74
CA ALA A 56 -15.61 9.37 0.36
C ALA A 56 -14.67 8.29 -0.18
N GLY A 57 -13.37 8.50 0.04
CA GLY A 57 -12.35 7.50 -0.28
C GLY A 57 -10.98 8.12 -0.42
N ASP A 58 -9.97 7.30 -0.13
CA ASP A 58 -8.57 7.65 -0.30
C ASP A 58 -8.00 7.00 -1.56
N VAL A 59 -6.93 7.58 -2.08
CA VAL A 59 -6.12 6.96 -3.14
C VAL A 59 -4.73 6.65 -2.61
N ALA A 60 -4.29 5.41 -2.82
CA ALA A 60 -2.99 4.90 -2.45
C ALA A 60 -1.93 5.48 -3.39
N PHE A 61 -0.80 5.91 -2.83
CA PHE A 61 0.32 6.44 -3.58
C PHE A 61 1.64 5.77 -3.21
N ARG A 62 2.58 5.81 -4.14
CA ARG A 62 4.02 5.87 -3.81
C ARG A 62 4.57 7.24 -4.18
N TRP A 63 5.51 7.73 -3.40
CA TRP A 63 6.23 8.96 -3.64
C TRP A 63 7.72 8.66 -3.75
N THR A 64 8.35 9.25 -4.77
CA THR A 64 9.82 9.28 -4.89
C THR A 64 10.29 10.70 -5.09
N GLN A 65 11.53 11.00 -4.72
CA GLN A 65 12.08 12.34 -4.93
C GLN A 65 12.14 12.73 -6.40
N GLN A 66 12.33 11.76 -7.29
CA GLN A 66 12.50 12.01 -8.72
C GLN A 66 11.15 12.25 -9.43
N GLN A 67 10.11 11.50 -9.06
CA GLN A 67 8.83 11.50 -9.78
C GLN A 67 7.72 12.22 -9.02
N GLY A 68 7.90 12.50 -7.73
CA GLY A 68 6.83 12.97 -6.87
C GLY A 68 5.82 11.85 -6.60
N PHE A 69 4.54 12.22 -6.52
CA PHE A 69 3.44 11.28 -6.28
C PHE A 69 3.09 10.47 -7.53
N GLU A 70 2.94 9.16 -7.33
CA GLU A 70 2.40 8.22 -8.30
C GLU A 70 1.28 7.40 -7.64
N LEU A 71 0.12 7.32 -8.31
CA LEU A 71 -1.04 6.57 -7.82
C LEU A 71 -0.91 5.09 -8.16
N LEU A 72 -1.10 4.22 -7.16
CA LEU A 72 -0.87 2.77 -7.33
C LEU A 72 -1.90 2.10 -8.26
N PHE A 73 -3.11 2.67 -8.32
CA PHE A 73 -4.20 2.21 -9.19
C PHE A 73 -4.30 3.02 -10.49
N GLY A 74 -3.29 3.86 -10.80
CA GLY A 74 -3.15 4.56 -12.08
C GLY A 74 -4.14 5.69 -12.36
N SER A 75 -5.20 5.84 -11.55
CA SER A 75 -6.20 6.90 -11.71
C SER A 75 -6.67 7.45 -10.36
N PRO A 76 -6.86 8.78 -10.24
CA PRO A 76 -7.45 9.37 -9.05
C PRO A 76 -8.96 9.07 -8.90
N SER A 77 -9.60 8.49 -9.92
CA SER A 77 -11.00 8.06 -9.86
C SER A 77 -11.19 6.67 -9.24
N VAL A 78 -10.10 5.95 -8.97
CA VAL A 78 -10.15 4.64 -8.30
C VAL A 78 -9.92 4.90 -6.81
N LEU A 79 -11.02 5.11 -6.09
CA LEU A 79 -11.02 5.50 -4.68
C LEU A 79 -11.10 4.29 -3.74
N GLY A 80 -10.90 4.54 -2.45
CA GLY A 80 -11.09 3.55 -1.39
C GLY A 80 -9.89 2.64 -1.16
N ASN A 81 -8.69 3.06 -1.55
CA ASN A 81 -7.47 2.28 -1.39
C ASN A 81 -6.40 3.02 -0.58
N SER A 82 -5.59 2.25 0.15
CA SER A 82 -4.53 2.76 1.01
C SER A 82 -3.33 1.82 1.04
N ALA A 83 -2.14 2.35 0.83
CA ALA A 83 -0.88 1.61 0.99
C ALA A 83 -0.39 1.71 2.44
N TRP A 84 0.05 0.58 3.00
CA TRP A 84 0.41 0.47 4.42
C TRP A 84 1.83 -0.05 4.67
N GLY A 85 2.37 -0.89 3.77
CA GLY A 85 3.72 -1.42 3.90
C GLY A 85 4.49 -1.38 2.59
N VAL A 86 5.82 -1.21 2.68
CA VAL A 86 6.72 -1.20 1.53
C VAL A 86 8.01 -1.98 1.82
N SER A 87 8.43 -2.79 0.84
CA SER A 87 9.69 -3.55 0.89
C SER A 87 10.93 -2.65 0.95
N ALA A 88 12.08 -3.21 1.33
CA ALA A 88 13.28 -2.42 1.60
C ALA A 88 13.82 -1.68 0.36
N ASP A 89 13.59 -2.22 -0.84
CA ASP A 89 13.97 -1.61 -2.12
C ASP A 89 12.83 -0.82 -2.79
N GLY A 90 11.66 -0.76 -2.17
CA GLY A 90 10.49 -0.06 -2.70
C GLY A 90 9.78 -0.76 -3.86
N SER A 91 10.17 -1.99 -4.22
CA SER A 91 9.64 -2.69 -5.40
C SER A 91 8.27 -3.33 -5.18
N VAL A 92 7.98 -3.72 -3.94
CA VAL A 92 6.71 -4.29 -3.50
C VAL A 92 6.05 -3.36 -2.49
N ILE A 93 4.77 -3.05 -2.72
CA ILE A 93 3.92 -2.25 -1.84
C ILE A 93 2.64 -3.06 -1.56
N VAL A 94 2.16 -3.04 -0.33
CA VAL A 94 0.93 -3.74 0.08
C VAL A 94 -0.03 -2.81 0.81
N GLY A 95 -1.29 -3.19 0.82
CA GLY A 95 -2.31 -2.42 1.51
C GLY A 95 -3.71 -2.99 1.35
N ARG A 96 -4.68 -2.10 1.43
CA ARG A 96 -6.10 -2.41 1.34
C ARG A 96 -6.76 -1.64 0.21
N ASP A 97 -7.61 -2.33 -0.55
CA ASP A 97 -8.70 -1.79 -1.34
C ASP A 97 -10.02 -2.12 -0.62
N THR A 98 -10.83 -1.11 -0.33
CA THR A 98 -12.09 -1.27 0.41
C THR A 98 -13.09 -2.18 -0.32
N TYR A 99 -13.01 -2.23 -1.65
CA TYR A 99 -13.97 -2.97 -2.48
C TYR A 99 -13.47 -4.36 -2.86
N ASN A 100 -12.14 -4.53 -2.96
CA ASN A 100 -11.55 -5.77 -3.44
C ASN A 100 -10.77 -6.53 -2.35
N GLY A 101 -10.40 -5.91 -1.23
CA GLY A 101 -9.61 -6.53 -0.16
C GLY A 101 -8.13 -6.18 -0.25
N ALA A 102 -7.28 -7.08 0.24
CA ALA A 102 -5.83 -6.87 0.26
C ALA A 102 -5.28 -6.75 -1.17
N PHE A 103 -4.34 -5.82 -1.37
CA PHE A 103 -3.63 -5.71 -2.63
C PHE A 103 -2.12 -5.83 -2.46
N ILE A 104 -1.48 -6.22 -3.55
CA ILE A 104 -0.04 -6.07 -3.76
C ILE A 104 0.21 -5.26 -5.03
N TRP A 105 1.20 -4.38 -4.98
CA TRP A 105 1.61 -3.57 -6.11
C TRP A 105 3.09 -3.83 -6.41
N ALA A 106 3.39 -3.92 -7.70
CA ALA A 106 4.74 -3.88 -8.25
C ALA A 106 4.75 -3.03 -9.51
N ALA A 107 5.84 -2.28 -9.77
CA ALA A 107 5.92 -1.34 -10.89
C ALA A 107 5.63 -1.99 -12.27
N THR A 108 5.94 -3.28 -12.42
CA THR A 108 5.74 -4.05 -13.64
C THR A 108 4.28 -4.47 -13.89
N HIS A 109 3.49 -4.63 -12.82
CA HIS A 109 2.14 -5.21 -12.90
C HIS A 109 1.04 -4.27 -12.40
N GLY A 110 1.40 -3.17 -11.75
CA GLY A 110 0.45 -2.32 -11.04
C GLY A 110 -0.11 -3.00 -9.79
N ALA A 111 -1.22 -2.45 -9.27
CA ALA A 111 -1.92 -3.02 -8.13
C ALA A 111 -2.76 -4.24 -8.56
N ARG A 112 -2.62 -5.34 -7.83
CA ARG A 112 -3.35 -6.61 -8.03
C ARG A 112 -4.04 -7.01 -6.73
N ASN A 113 -5.23 -7.58 -6.85
CA ASN A 113 -5.95 -8.19 -5.75
C ASN A 113 -5.20 -9.44 -5.27
N LEU A 114 -5.01 -9.59 -3.96
CA LEU A 114 -4.18 -10.65 -3.41
C LEU A 114 -4.88 -12.01 -3.42
N ASP A 115 -6.20 -12.06 -3.19
CA ASP A 115 -6.98 -13.31 -3.27
C ASP A 115 -6.87 -13.91 -4.67
N GLN A 116 -7.25 -13.12 -5.69
CA GLN A 116 -7.17 -13.51 -7.10
C GLN A 116 -5.76 -13.91 -7.51
N LEU A 117 -4.75 -13.14 -7.09
CA LEU A 117 -3.35 -13.48 -7.39
C LEU A 117 -2.98 -14.88 -6.87
N LEU A 118 -3.33 -15.18 -5.62
CA LEU A 118 -2.98 -16.44 -4.98
C LEU A 118 -3.73 -17.63 -5.58
N GLU A 119 -5.00 -17.45 -5.92
CA GLU A 119 -5.80 -18.50 -6.56
C GLU A 119 -5.38 -18.72 -8.02
N ASP A 120 -5.28 -17.65 -8.82
CA ASP A 120 -5.09 -17.73 -10.27
C ASP A 120 -3.64 -18.02 -10.67
N GLU A 121 -2.66 -17.38 -10.02
CA GLU A 121 -1.24 -17.50 -10.41
C GLU A 121 -0.49 -18.55 -9.57
N TYR A 122 -0.91 -18.77 -8.32
CA TYR A 122 -0.26 -19.70 -7.39
C TYR A 122 -1.06 -20.98 -7.12
N GLY A 123 -2.30 -21.07 -7.61
CA GLY A 123 -3.14 -22.26 -7.49
C GLY A 123 -3.50 -22.61 -6.04
N LEU A 124 -3.52 -21.62 -5.15
CA LEU A 124 -3.86 -21.82 -3.74
C LEU A 124 -5.38 -21.87 -3.58
N ASP A 125 -5.90 -22.87 -2.87
CA ASP A 125 -7.30 -22.89 -2.43
C ASP A 125 -7.41 -22.18 -1.08
N LEU A 126 -8.01 -20.99 -1.06
CA LEU A 126 -8.21 -20.19 0.16
C LEU A 126 -9.38 -20.71 1.01
N GLY A 127 -10.17 -21.67 0.53
CA GLY A 127 -11.25 -22.29 1.30
C GLY A 127 -12.32 -21.30 1.76
N GLY A 128 -12.54 -20.23 1.00
CA GLY A 128 -13.47 -19.14 1.34
C GLY A 128 -12.92 -18.14 2.36
N PHE A 129 -11.60 -18.14 2.62
CA PHE A 129 -10.91 -17.10 3.35
C PHE A 129 -10.62 -15.91 2.45
N HIS A 130 -11.05 -14.72 2.85
CA HIS A 130 -10.83 -13.46 2.12
C HIS A 130 -9.73 -12.65 2.81
N LEU A 131 -8.66 -12.34 2.09
CA LEU A 131 -7.60 -11.46 2.60
C LEU A 131 -8.10 -10.01 2.46
N THR A 132 -8.43 -9.36 3.58
CA THR A 132 -9.00 -8.00 3.55
C THR A 132 -7.94 -6.91 3.62
N ASP A 133 -6.89 -7.16 4.39
CA ASP A 133 -5.96 -6.14 4.85
C ASP A 133 -4.54 -6.71 4.75
N ALA A 134 -3.68 -6.18 3.89
CA ALA A 134 -2.24 -6.47 3.93
C ALA A 134 -1.53 -5.32 4.67
N HIS A 135 -1.01 -5.59 5.86
CA HIS A 135 -0.47 -4.57 6.76
C HIS A 135 1.01 -4.31 6.54
N ASP A 136 1.79 -5.34 6.23
CA ASP A 136 3.24 -5.22 6.13
C ASP A 136 3.83 -6.27 5.18
N VAL A 137 5.01 -5.95 4.64
CA VAL A 137 5.77 -6.80 3.72
C VAL A 137 7.23 -6.88 4.19
N SER A 138 7.84 -8.06 4.08
CA SER A 138 9.23 -8.25 4.46
C SER A 138 10.19 -7.40 3.64
N TRP A 139 11.39 -7.22 4.19
CA TRP A 139 12.47 -6.45 3.56
C TRP A 139 12.76 -6.88 2.11
N ASP A 140 12.66 -8.18 1.80
CA ASP A 140 12.89 -8.77 0.47
C ASP A 140 11.62 -8.90 -0.38
N GLY A 141 10.49 -8.37 0.06
CA GLY A 141 9.25 -8.35 -0.70
C GLY A 141 8.51 -9.70 -0.78
N ARG A 142 8.92 -10.71 0.00
CA ARG A 142 8.40 -12.09 -0.14
C ARG A 142 7.34 -12.47 0.87
N VAL A 143 7.43 -11.99 2.09
CA VAL A 143 6.46 -12.33 3.13
C VAL A 143 5.50 -11.16 3.29
N VAL A 144 4.20 -11.44 3.25
CA VAL A 144 3.16 -10.44 3.53
C VAL A 144 2.36 -10.91 4.73
N VAL A 145 2.02 -9.99 5.62
CA VAL A 145 1.14 -10.26 6.76
C VAL A 145 -0.07 -9.36 6.73
N GLY A 146 -1.16 -9.84 7.31
CA GLY A 146 -2.41 -9.13 7.24
C GLY A 146 -3.53 -9.75 8.04
N GLY A 147 -4.73 -9.27 7.80
CA GLY A 147 -5.96 -9.81 8.36
C GLY A 147 -7.01 -10.12 7.30
N GLY A 148 -7.96 -10.98 7.66
CA GLY A 148 -9.00 -11.48 6.78
C GLY A 148 -10.10 -12.21 7.55
N PHE A 149 -11.06 -12.78 6.83
CA PHE A 149 -12.16 -13.55 7.42
C PHE A 149 -12.68 -14.64 6.48
N TYR A 150 -13.38 -15.62 7.03
CA TYR A 150 -14.12 -16.62 6.25
C TYR A 150 -15.53 -16.16 5.88
N ASP A 151 -16.02 -16.56 4.70
CA ASP A 151 -17.40 -16.35 4.27
C ASP A 151 -18.44 -16.74 5.34
N GLY A 152 -19.41 -15.85 5.59
CA GLY A 152 -20.48 -16.08 6.56
C GLY A 152 -20.05 -16.05 8.03
N GLY A 153 -18.78 -15.75 8.32
CA GLY A 153 -18.25 -15.60 9.68
C GLY A 153 -18.70 -14.30 10.34
N ALA A 154 -19.62 -14.39 11.30
CA ALA A 154 -20.18 -13.21 11.98
C ALA A 154 -19.22 -12.50 12.99
N SER A 155 -17.95 -12.90 13.14
CA SER A 155 -17.06 -12.27 14.17
C SER A 155 -15.56 -12.62 14.18
N GLY A 156 -15.00 -13.36 13.21
CA GLY A 156 -13.59 -13.74 13.25
C GLY A 156 -12.72 -12.95 12.27
N PHE A 157 -12.15 -11.83 12.71
CA PHE A 157 -11.00 -11.26 12.00
C PHE A 157 -9.77 -12.07 12.39
N GLU A 158 -9.15 -12.74 11.43
CA GLU A 158 -8.00 -13.62 11.65
C GLU A 158 -6.74 -13.06 10.98
N ALA A 159 -5.62 -13.18 11.67
CA ALA A 159 -4.32 -12.81 11.12
C ALA A 159 -3.82 -13.91 10.18
N TRP A 160 -3.23 -13.52 9.05
CA TRP A 160 -2.61 -14.42 8.10
C TRP A 160 -1.17 -14.01 7.79
N ARG A 161 -0.39 -14.96 7.28
CA ARG A 161 0.96 -14.74 6.74
C ARG A 161 1.13 -15.53 5.45
N LEU A 162 1.43 -14.81 4.38
CA LEU A 162 1.82 -15.38 3.09
C LEU A 162 3.33 -15.62 3.06
N VAL A 163 3.76 -16.83 2.71
CA VAL A 163 5.17 -17.18 2.49
C VAL A 163 5.27 -17.99 1.18
N PRO A 164 5.64 -17.38 0.05
CA PRO A 164 5.79 -18.07 -1.21
C PRO A 164 7.01 -19.00 -1.17
N GLU A 165 6.84 -20.24 -1.64
CA GLU A 165 7.88 -21.28 -1.49
C GLU A 165 9.08 -21.07 -2.43
N GLN A 166 8.91 -20.45 -3.62
CA GLN A 166 10.02 -20.17 -4.56
C GLN A 166 9.85 -18.95 -5.52
N ALA A 167 8.78 -18.16 -5.45
CA ALA A 167 8.56 -17.05 -6.39
C ALA A 167 8.58 -15.67 -5.71
N ASN A 168 9.16 -14.69 -6.39
CA ASN A 168 9.07 -13.28 -5.96
C ASN A 168 7.64 -12.81 -6.25
N LEU A 169 6.99 -12.18 -5.28
CA LEU A 169 5.64 -11.62 -5.48
C LEU A 169 5.61 -10.45 -6.51
N SER A 170 6.79 -9.96 -6.89
CA SER A 170 7.01 -8.93 -7.91
C SER A 170 7.19 -9.49 -9.34
N SER A 171 7.40 -10.80 -9.51
CA SER A 171 7.61 -11.41 -10.83
C SER A 171 6.33 -11.60 -11.62
#